data_AF-A0A373CT93-F1
#
_entry.id   AF-A0A373CT93-F1
#
_cell.length_a   1.000
_cell.length_b   1.000
_cell.length_c   1.000
_cell.angle_alpha   90.00
_cell.angle_beta   90.00
_cell.angle_gamma   90.00
#
_symmetry.space_group_name_H-M   'P 1'
#
loop_
_entity.id
_entity.type
_entity.pdbx_description
1 polymer ?
#
loop_
_entity_poly.entity_id
_entity_poly.type
_entity_poly.pdbx_seq_one_letter_code
_entity_poly.pdbx_strand_id
1 'polypeptide(L)'
;MKQNICELDTMIFFREALEAHEFMLLPVMASAVVECRTADKELKTLNEDGEIGLARLFSIWANMMCAPGAATIVGCRPITMLSEILAQVHAYLTVHPLYDPEGLALYVELHHMMDAILMGDWFE
;
A
#
# COMPACT_ATOMS: atom_id res chain seq x y z
N MET A 1 18.95 10.56 39.61
CA MET A 1 18.14 11.67 39.06
C MET A 1 16.80 11.07 38.66
N LYS A 2 15.67 11.46 39.25
CA LYS A 2 14.35 10.97 38.83
C LYS A 2 13.99 11.68 37.52
N GLN A 3 13.73 10.93 36.45
CA GLN A 3 13.17 11.51 35.24
C GLN A 3 11.84 12.18 35.58
N ASN A 4 11.65 13.41 35.09
CA ASN A 4 10.42 14.15 35.24
C ASN A 4 9.36 13.50 34.34
N ILE A 5 8.31 12.93 34.93
CA ILE A 5 7.30 12.14 34.20
C ILE A 5 6.61 12.99 33.12
N CYS A 6 6.56 14.31 33.31
CA CYS A 6 5.98 15.26 32.35
C CYS A 6 6.81 15.44 31.06
N GLU A 7 8.05 14.95 31.00
CA GLU A 7 8.95 15.07 29.84
C GLU A 7 9.08 13.74 29.06
N LEU A 8 8.34 12.69 29.45
CA LEU A 8 8.37 11.40 28.76
C LEU A 8 7.67 11.49 27.40
N ASP A 9 8.34 11.03 26.34
CA ASP A 9 7.69 10.82 25.05
C ASP A 9 6.73 9.64 25.14
N THR A 10 5.47 9.95 25.42
CA THR A 10 4.38 8.95 25.50
C THR A 10 4.07 8.29 24.15
N MET A 11 4.60 8.80 23.03
CA MET A 11 4.37 8.29 21.69
C MET A 11 5.50 7.41 21.16
N ILE A 12 6.51 7.08 21.98
CA ILE A 12 7.68 6.31 21.56
C ILE A 12 7.31 4.96 20.90
N PHE A 13 6.43 4.17 21.54
CA PHE A 13 6.03 2.86 21.02
C PHE A 13 5.24 2.97 19.71
N PHE A 14 4.45 4.03 19.56
CA PHE A 14 3.71 4.27 18.33
C PHE A 14 4.66 4.62 17.18
N ARG A 15 5.63 5.50 17.43
CA ARG A 15 6.64 5.90 16.44
C ARG A 15 7.48 4.71 15.99
N GLU A 16 7.94 3.88 16.93
CA GLU A 16 8.69 2.66 16.63
C GLU A 16 7.88 1.67 15.79
N ALA A 17 6.60 1.46 16.11
CA ALA A 17 5.73 0.59 15.34
C ALA A 17 5.54 1.10 13.90
N LEU A 18 5.39 2.41 13.74
CA LEU A 18 5.18 3.06 12.46
C LEU A 18 6.42 3.00 11.56
N GLU A 19 7.60 3.34 12.10
CA GLU A 19 8.88 3.24 11.39
C GLU A 19 9.16 1.80 10.96
N ALA A 20 8.85 0.81 11.82
CA ALA A 20 9.00 -0.59 11.47
C ALA A 20 8.09 -1.02 10.31
N HIS A 21 6.83 -0.59 10.32
CA HIS A 21 5.88 -0.95 9.25
C HIS A 21 6.21 -0.25 7.93
N GLU A 22 6.62 1.02 7.96
CA GLU A 22 7.06 1.74 6.75
C GLU A 22 8.26 1.03 6.10
N PHE A 23 9.27 0.68 6.92
CA PHE A 23 10.48 0.02 6.44
C PHE A 23 10.21 -1.36 5.83
N MET A 24 9.25 -2.10 6.38
CA MET A 24 8.85 -3.41 5.84
C MET A 24 7.95 -3.30 4.61
N LEU A 25 7.02 -2.34 4.59
CA LEU A 25 5.98 -2.26 3.57
C LEU A 25 6.51 -1.84 2.19
N LEU A 26 7.35 -0.80 2.11
CA LEU A 26 7.78 -0.25 0.82
C LEU A 26 8.47 -1.30 -0.08
N PRO A 27 9.42 -2.13 0.41
CA PRO A 27 10.00 -3.21 -0.40
C PRO A 27 8.99 -4.28 -0.83
N VAL A 28 8.02 -4.60 0.03
CA VAL A 28 6.97 -5.59 -0.23
C VAL A 28 6.02 -5.07 -1.32
N MET A 29 5.62 -3.80 -1.26
CA MET A 29 4.84 -3.16 -2.31
C MET A 29 5.56 -3.14 -3.65
N ALA A 30 6.86 -2.83 -3.66
CA ALA A 30 7.65 -2.85 -4.90
C ALA A 30 7.66 -4.26 -5.54
N SER A 31 7.78 -5.31 -4.72
CA SER A 31 7.67 -6.70 -5.17
C SER A 31 6.28 -7.03 -5.71
N ALA A 32 5.22 -6.62 -5.02
CA ALA A 32 3.85 -6.84 -5.45
C ALA A 32 3.52 -6.13 -6.79
N VAL A 33 4.07 -4.93 -7.04
CA VAL A 33 3.96 -4.27 -8.36
C VAL A 33 4.56 -5.13 -9.47
N VAL A 34 5.73 -5.74 -9.21
CA VAL A 34 6.37 -6.64 -10.17
C VAL A 34 5.52 -7.88 -10.40
N GLU A 35 4.96 -8.47 -9.34
CA GLU A 35 4.10 -9.65 -9.42
C GLU A 35 2.85 -9.38 -10.26
N CYS A 36 2.13 -8.27 -10.01
CA CYS A 36 0.98 -7.88 -10.81
C CYS A 36 1.32 -7.71 -12.29
N ARG A 37 2.49 -7.12 -12.61
CA ARG A 37 2.95 -6.96 -14.00
C ARG A 37 3.34 -8.28 -14.65
N THR A 38 3.85 -9.24 -13.87
CA THR A 38 4.14 -10.60 -14.33
C THR A 38 2.84 -11.32 -14.64
N ALA A 39 1.88 -11.32 -13.72
CA ALA A 39 0.57 -11.90 -13.91
C ALA A 39 -0.18 -11.28 -15.13
N ASP A 40 -0.08 -9.96 -15.35
CA ASP A 40 -0.63 -9.28 -16.52
C ASP A 40 -0.01 -9.78 -17.85
N LYS A 41 1.32 -10.00 -17.87
CA LYS A 41 2.04 -10.57 -19.02
C LYS A 41 1.68 -12.04 -19.26
N GLU A 42 1.40 -12.78 -18.21
CA GLU A 42 0.90 -14.17 -18.26
C GLU A 42 -0.58 -14.24 -18.67
N LEU A 43 -1.23 -13.09 -18.88
CA LEU A 43 -2.64 -12.96 -19.24
C LEU A 43 -3.59 -13.54 -18.18
N LYS A 44 -3.16 -13.59 -16.91
CA LYS A 44 -4.03 -13.94 -15.78
C LYS A 44 -5.15 -12.92 -15.60
N THR A 45 -6.24 -13.35 -14.99
CA THR A 45 -7.34 -12.47 -14.57
C THR A 45 -7.38 -12.33 -13.06
N LEU A 46 -8.12 -11.33 -12.57
CA LEU A 46 -8.40 -11.22 -11.15
C LEU A 46 -9.56 -12.15 -10.83
N ASN A 47 -9.44 -12.88 -9.73
CA ASN A 47 -10.58 -13.57 -9.13
C ASN A 47 -11.42 -12.59 -8.28
N GLU A 48 -12.46 -13.09 -7.60
CA GLU A 48 -13.37 -12.27 -6.78
C GLU A 48 -12.64 -11.45 -5.70
N ASP A 49 -11.71 -12.09 -4.97
CA ASP A 49 -10.91 -11.41 -3.94
C ASP A 49 -9.99 -10.35 -4.56
N GLY A 50 -9.41 -10.64 -5.72
CA GLY A 50 -8.59 -9.71 -6.50
C GLY A 50 -9.38 -8.49 -6.97
N GLU A 51 -10.63 -8.65 -7.42
CA GLU A 51 -11.49 -7.53 -7.81
C GLU A 51 -11.90 -6.65 -6.62
N ILE A 52 -12.22 -7.27 -5.47
CA ILE A 52 -12.52 -6.56 -4.22
C ILE A 52 -11.28 -5.79 -3.74
N GLY A 53 -10.12 -6.45 -3.76
CA GLY A 53 -8.83 -5.85 -3.40
C GLY A 53 -8.47 -4.67 -4.31
N LEU A 54 -8.70 -4.79 -5.62
CA LEU A 54 -8.52 -3.71 -6.58
C LEU A 54 -9.45 -2.52 -6.29
N ALA A 55 -10.72 -2.77 -6.00
CA ALA A 55 -11.66 -1.70 -5.65
C ALA A 55 -11.22 -0.95 -4.37
N ARG A 56 -10.71 -1.68 -3.38
CA ARG A 56 -10.15 -1.08 -2.16
C ARG A 56 -8.90 -0.25 -2.45
N LEU A 57 -7.95 -0.77 -3.23
CA LEU A 57 -6.75 -0.02 -3.65
C LEU A 57 -7.10 1.24 -4.43
N PHE A 58 -8.08 1.16 -5.33
CA PHE A 58 -8.58 2.33 -6.05
C PHE A 58 -9.10 3.39 -5.09
N SER A 59 -9.86 2.99 -4.07
CA SER A 59 -10.38 3.90 -3.07
C SER A 59 -9.28 4.53 -2.21
N ILE A 60 -8.23 3.76 -1.85
CA ILE A 60 -7.04 4.27 -1.14
C ILE A 60 -6.32 5.29 -2.02
N TRP A 61 -6.01 4.92 -3.26
CA TRP A 61 -5.34 5.77 -4.24
C TRP A 61 -6.11 7.07 -4.49
N ALA A 62 -7.43 7.01 -4.68
CA ALA A 62 -8.25 8.19 -4.93
C ALA A 62 -8.22 9.18 -3.75
N ASN A 63 -8.19 8.67 -2.50
CA ASN A 63 -8.06 9.52 -1.32
C ASN A 63 -6.67 10.17 -1.21
N MET A 64 -5.61 9.47 -1.63
CA MET A 64 -4.23 10.01 -1.63
C MET A 64 -3.98 11.02 -2.76
N MET A 65 -4.51 10.74 -3.94
CA MET A 65 -4.16 11.38 -5.20
C MET A 65 -5.01 12.59 -5.54
N CYS A 66 -5.68 13.20 -4.55
CA CYS A 66 -6.34 14.50 -4.71
C CYS A 66 -5.34 15.68 -4.92
N ALA A 67 -4.09 15.38 -5.31
CA ALA A 67 -3.01 16.31 -5.63
C ALA A 67 -2.79 16.40 -7.16
N PRO A 68 -2.28 17.54 -7.68
CA PRO A 68 -2.00 17.70 -9.11
C PRO A 68 -0.93 16.71 -9.59
N GLY A 69 -1.23 15.89 -10.61
CA GLY A 69 -0.26 14.98 -11.24
C GLY A 69 -0.64 13.50 -11.27
N ALA A 70 -1.80 13.12 -10.71
CA ALA A 70 -2.31 11.76 -10.82
C ALA A 70 -2.60 11.38 -12.28
N ALA A 71 -2.11 10.21 -12.71
CA ALA A 71 -2.37 9.71 -14.05
C ALA A 71 -3.81 9.15 -14.13
N THR A 72 -4.55 9.52 -15.18
CA THR A 72 -5.88 8.98 -15.44
C THR A 72 -5.76 7.54 -15.94
N ILE A 73 -6.27 6.57 -15.18
CA ILE A 73 -6.36 5.17 -15.61
C ILE A 73 -7.74 4.96 -16.27
N VAL A 74 -7.80 4.89 -17.61
CA VAL A 74 -9.06 4.66 -18.34
C VAL A 74 -8.86 3.56 -19.38
N GLY A 75 -9.71 2.53 -19.33
CA GLY A 75 -9.83 1.54 -20.40
C GLY A 75 -8.81 0.39 -20.37
N CYS A 76 -8.06 0.23 -19.27
CA CYS A 76 -7.12 -0.88 -19.08
C CYS A 76 -7.82 -2.13 -18.50
N ARG A 77 -7.21 -3.33 -18.66
CA ARG A 77 -7.68 -4.55 -17.98
C ARG A 77 -7.60 -4.38 -16.45
N PRO A 78 -8.44 -5.06 -15.66
CA PRO A 78 -8.40 -4.95 -14.19
C PRO A 78 -6.99 -5.19 -13.61
N ILE A 79 -6.27 -6.21 -14.08
CA ILE A 79 -4.92 -6.52 -13.60
C ILE A 79 -3.86 -5.46 -13.99
N THR A 80 -4.01 -4.84 -15.16
CA THR A 80 -3.17 -3.70 -15.57
C THR A 80 -3.41 -2.51 -14.65
N MET A 81 -4.70 -2.19 -14.39
CA MET A 81 -5.10 -1.13 -13.46
C MET A 81 -4.58 -1.38 -12.04
N LEU A 82 -4.63 -2.64 -11.56
CA LEU A 82 -4.05 -3.02 -10.27
C LEU A 82 -2.57 -2.66 -10.16
N SER A 83 -1.77 -3.03 -11.17
CA SER A 83 -0.33 -2.75 -11.16
C SER A 83 -0.01 -1.25 -11.21
N GLU A 84 -0.81 -0.46 -11.94
CA GLU A 84 -0.64 0.98 -12.06
C GLU A 84 -1.02 1.72 -10.78
N ILE A 85 -2.17 1.39 -10.19
CA ILE A 85 -2.62 1.95 -8.91
C ILE A 85 -1.58 1.65 -7.84
N LEU A 86 -1.14 0.40 -7.75
CA LEU A 86 -0.19 0.00 -6.72
C LEU A 86 1.15 0.71 -6.86
N ALA A 87 1.65 0.88 -8.09
CA ALA A 87 2.87 1.62 -8.36
C ALA A 87 2.73 3.10 -7.95
N GLN A 88 1.57 3.71 -8.19
CA GLN A 88 1.32 5.10 -7.80
C GLN A 88 1.19 5.25 -6.28
N VAL A 89 0.51 4.34 -5.58
CA VAL A 89 0.43 4.34 -4.11
C VAL A 89 1.82 4.15 -3.50
N HIS A 90 2.61 3.19 -4.00
CA HIS A 90 4.00 3.00 -3.55
C HIS A 90 4.85 4.27 -3.75
N ALA A 91 4.75 4.90 -4.93
CA ALA A 91 5.49 6.12 -5.23
C ALA A 91 5.08 7.27 -4.30
N TYR A 92 3.79 7.41 -4.00
CA TYR A 92 3.28 8.41 -3.07
C TYR A 92 3.83 8.20 -1.65
N LEU A 93 3.73 6.98 -1.13
CA LEU A 93 4.19 6.67 0.23
C LEU A 93 5.72 6.77 0.39
N THR A 94 6.48 6.55 -0.69
CA THR A 94 7.93 6.76 -0.70
C THR A 94 8.31 8.22 -0.44
N VAL A 95 7.49 9.18 -0.88
CA VAL A 95 7.78 10.62 -0.75
C VAL A 95 6.93 11.32 0.31
N HIS A 96 5.82 10.72 0.73
CA HIS A 96 4.91 11.20 1.76
C HIS A 96 4.68 10.11 2.83
N PRO A 97 5.66 9.84 3.70
CA PRO A 97 5.48 8.95 4.84
C PRO A 97 4.39 9.47 5.77
N LEU A 98 3.60 8.55 6.33
CA LEU A 98 2.46 8.85 7.18
C LEU A 98 2.85 8.67 8.64
N TYR A 99 2.53 9.68 9.47
CA TYR A 99 3.00 9.77 10.85
C TYR A 99 1.89 9.67 11.91
N ASP A 100 0.67 9.38 11.49
CA ASP A 100 -0.53 9.35 12.34
C ASP A 100 -1.10 7.93 12.49
N PRO A 101 -1.97 7.68 13.50
CA PRO A 101 -2.57 6.37 13.74
C PRO A 101 -3.31 5.79 12.53
N GLU A 102 -3.94 6.66 11.73
CA GLU A 102 -4.59 6.31 10.48
C GLU A 102 -3.59 5.77 9.45
N GLY A 103 -2.40 6.36 9.36
CA GLY A 103 -1.27 5.90 8.56
C GLY A 103 -0.79 4.52 8.97
N LEU A 104 -0.70 4.24 10.27
CA LEU A 104 -0.35 2.90 10.76
C LEU A 104 -1.40 1.86 10.34
N ALA A 105 -2.69 2.17 10.51
CA ALA A 105 -3.77 1.28 10.10
C ALA A 105 -3.73 0.98 8.60
N LEU A 106 -3.46 2.00 7.78
CA LEU A 106 -3.29 1.86 6.35
C LEU A 106 -2.06 1.00 6.00
N TYR A 107 -0.92 1.18 6.67
CA TYR A 107 0.27 0.34 6.43
C TYR A 107 0.00 -1.14 6.72
N VAL A 108 -0.73 -1.45 7.79
CA VAL A 108 -1.12 -2.82 8.12
C VAL A 108 -2.05 -3.40 7.05
N GLU A 109 -3.05 -2.66 6.62
CA GLU A 109 -3.97 -3.09 5.56
C GLU A 109 -3.22 -3.35 4.25
N LEU A 110 -2.40 -2.40 3.81
CA LEU A 110 -1.60 -2.54 2.59
C LEU A 110 -0.66 -3.73 2.66
N HIS A 111 0.01 -3.96 3.80
CA HIS A 111 0.90 -5.11 3.96
C HIS A 111 0.14 -6.43 3.75
N HIS A 112 -1.04 -6.56 4.37
CA HIS A 112 -1.87 -7.75 4.19
C HIS A 112 -2.30 -7.95 2.73
N MET A 113 -2.68 -6.88 2.04
CA MET A 113 -3.02 -6.93 0.63
C MET A 113 -1.82 -7.33 -0.24
N MET A 114 -0.61 -6.85 0.08
CA MET A 114 0.59 -7.20 -0.68
C MET A 114 0.97 -8.66 -0.49
N ASP A 115 0.85 -9.19 0.74
CA ASP A 115 1.10 -10.60 1.02
C ASP A 115 0.18 -11.48 0.18
N ALA A 116 -1.12 -11.16 0.11
CA ALA A 116 -2.08 -11.90 -0.71
C ALA A 116 -1.73 -11.87 -2.21
N ILE A 117 -1.31 -10.71 -2.74
CA ILE A 117 -0.82 -10.59 -4.12
C ILE A 117 0.42 -11.48 -4.34
N LEU A 118 1.39 -11.42 -3.44
CA LEU A 118 2.65 -12.16 -3.56
C LEU A 118 2.48 -13.68 -3.40
N MET A 119 1.45 -14.11 -2.66
CA MET A 119 1.04 -15.51 -2.57
C MET A 119 0.28 -15.99 -3.81
N GLY A 120 -0.10 -15.06 -4.70
CA GLY A 120 -0.87 -15.33 -5.91
C GLY A 120 -2.37 -15.47 -5.67
N ASP A 121 -2.86 -15.15 -4.47
CA ASP A 121 -4.24 -15.41 -4.03
C ASP A 121 -5.28 -14.60 -4.82
N TRP A 122 -4.86 -13.57 -5.55
CA TRP A 122 -5.76 -12.66 -6.30
C TRP A 122 -5.91 -13.02 -7.77
N PHE A 123 -5.12 -13.98 -8.26
CA PHE A 123 -5.02 -14.27 -9.69
C PHE A 123 -5.56 -15.66 -10.04
N GLU A 124 -6.11 -15.79 -11.24
CA GLU A 124 -6.56 -17.06 -11.85
C GLU A 124 -6.09 -17.19 -13.30
#